data_AF-A0A402BWX7-F1
#
_entry.id   AF-A0A402BWX7-F1
#
_cell.length_a   1.000
_cell.length_b   1.000
_cell.length_c   1.000
_cell.angle_alpha   90.00
_cell.angle_beta   90.00
_cell.angle_gamma   90.00
#
_symmetry.space_group_name_H-M   'P 1'
#
loop_
_entity.id
_entity.type
_entity.pdbx_description
1 polymer ?
#
loop_
_entity_poly.entity_id
_entity_poly.type
_entity_poly.pdbx_seq_one_letter_code
_entity_poly.pdbx_strand_id
1 'polypeptide(L)'
;MDYEIIIISNRPHLSQEAQACLEGLNSRIFDGTNYPSFSKIVNDAIASSLYEQIIICNDKARPTHAAVEKILTMLKAGWGMVGLYRFGFFGFKKDLIRKIGFFDEGFIGGGYEDNDFIWRLKEANISFYESEEIDYIYLPTSWNYEKSNFSRNHFFEKWKEEGHVITRQLPEKKYQYGIGLFQNSRFTEFNQSILLPYNFRLKDMIMKTDL
;
A
#
# COMPACT_ATOMS: atom_id res chain seq x y z
N MET A 1 -6.12 -0.08 21.95
CA MET A 1 -6.45 0.03 20.51
C MET A 1 -5.39 -0.77 19.78
N ASP A 2 -5.76 -1.60 18.80
CA ASP A 2 -4.81 -2.53 18.14
C ASP A 2 -4.33 -2.03 16.77
N TYR A 3 -4.52 -0.73 16.51
CA TYR A 3 -4.20 -0.09 15.24
C TYR A 3 -3.54 1.27 15.44
N GLU A 4 -2.82 1.73 14.42
CA GLU A 4 -2.30 3.10 14.30
C GLU A 4 -2.53 3.63 12.88
N ILE A 5 -2.90 4.90 12.79
CA ILE A 5 -2.96 5.64 11.53
C ILE A 5 -1.69 6.48 11.41
N ILE A 6 -0.95 6.29 10.33
CA ILE A 6 0.30 7.00 10.08
C ILE A 6 0.13 7.89 8.87
N ILE A 7 0.22 9.20 9.11
CA ILE A 7 0.06 10.22 8.08
C ILE A 7 1.44 10.53 7.51
N ILE A 8 1.73 10.00 6.33
CA ILE A 8 3.01 10.16 5.66
C ILE A 8 3.01 11.42 4.78
N SER A 9 4.00 12.29 4.96
CA SER A 9 4.04 13.55 4.20
C SER A 9 5.40 14.22 4.20
N ASN A 10 5.74 14.87 3.09
CA ASN A 10 6.81 15.86 3.00
C ASN A 10 6.28 17.31 2.96
N ARG A 11 5.00 17.51 3.30
CA ARG A 11 4.29 18.80 3.26
C ARG A 11 3.58 19.02 4.59
N PRO A 12 4.25 19.63 5.59
CA PRO A 12 3.74 19.74 6.96
C PRO A 12 2.30 20.25 7.06
N HIS A 13 1.95 21.31 6.33
CA HIS A 13 0.60 21.88 6.34
C HIS A 13 -0.49 20.88 5.92
N LEU A 14 -0.27 20.12 4.84
CA LEU A 14 -1.26 19.14 4.37
C LEU A 14 -1.39 17.96 5.33
N SER A 15 -0.30 17.55 5.98
CA SER A 15 -0.34 16.47 6.97
C SER A 15 -1.11 16.85 8.24
N GLN A 16 -1.05 18.12 8.66
CA GLN A 16 -1.83 18.62 9.80
C GLN A 16 -3.33 18.64 9.49
N GLU A 17 -3.72 19.05 8.29
CA GLU A 17 -5.12 19.00 7.85
C GLU A 17 -5.65 17.56 7.77
N ALA A 18 -4.85 16.64 7.23
CA ALA A 18 -5.20 15.22 7.20
C ALA A 18 -5.32 14.63 8.63
N GLN A 19 -4.47 15.07 9.56
CA GLN A 19 -4.55 14.67 10.97
C GLN A 19 -5.79 15.22 11.66
N ALA A 20 -6.20 16.45 11.35
CA ALA A 20 -7.41 17.05 11.91
C ALA A 20 -8.67 16.25 11.54
N CYS A 21 -8.71 15.62 10.35
CA CYS A 21 -9.80 14.70 9.96
C CYS A 21 -9.91 13.44 10.84
N LEU A 22 -8.88 13.14 11.64
CA LEU A 22 -8.73 11.94 12.45
C LEU A 22 -8.66 12.27 13.96
N GLU A 23 -9.18 13.43 14.37
CA GLU A 23 -9.17 13.89 15.76
C GLU A 23 -9.79 12.84 16.70
N GLY A 24 -9.08 12.49 17.77
CA GLY A 24 -9.54 11.48 18.73
C GLY A 24 -9.28 10.02 18.32
N LEU A 25 -8.72 9.78 17.14
CA LEU A 25 -8.21 8.45 16.73
C LEU A 25 -6.71 8.34 16.97
N ASN A 26 -6.20 7.11 17.12
CA ASN A 26 -4.76 6.86 17.26
C ASN A 26 -4.03 7.16 15.95
N SER A 27 -3.64 8.43 15.76
CA SER A 27 -2.98 8.91 14.56
C SER A 27 -1.73 9.73 14.87
N ARG A 28 -0.72 9.63 14.01
CA ARG A 28 0.47 10.47 14.06
C ARG A 28 0.97 10.86 12.68
N ILE A 29 1.67 11.98 12.60
CA ILE A 29 2.38 12.40 11.40
C ILE A 29 3.75 11.71 11.37
N PHE A 30 4.14 11.24 10.20
CA PHE A 30 5.46 10.72 9.89
C PHE A 30 6.10 11.63 8.84
N ASP A 31 7.18 12.32 9.24
CA ASP A 31 7.90 13.24 8.35
C ASP A 31 8.64 12.45 7.26
N GLY A 32 8.21 12.71 6.03
CA GLY A 32 8.70 12.15 4.79
C GLY A 32 9.73 12.98 4.07
N THR A 33 10.18 14.08 4.66
CA THR A 33 11.17 14.96 4.04
C THR A 33 12.45 14.17 3.71
N ASN A 34 12.98 14.37 2.50
CA ASN A 34 14.18 13.69 1.96
C ASN A 34 14.06 12.18 1.73
N TYR A 35 12.87 11.57 1.84
CA TYR A 35 12.72 10.18 1.44
C TYR A 35 12.89 10.01 -0.08
N PRO A 36 13.53 8.92 -0.54
CA PRO A 36 13.80 8.71 -1.96
C PRO A 36 12.58 8.19 -2.76
N SER A 37 11.58 7.63 -2.08
CA SER A 37 10.39 7.03 -2.71
C SER A 37 9.24 6.86 -1.73
N PHE A 38 8.04 6.66 -2.27
CA PHE A 38 6.84 6.28 -1.52
C PHE A 38 7.03 4.94 -0.79
N SER A 39 7.64 3.94 -1.44
CA SER A 39 7.91 2.64 -0.81
C SER A 39 8.74 2.77 0.46
N LYS A 40 9.83 3.56 0.43
CA LYS A 40 10.73 3.71 1.58
C LYS A 40 10.03 4.35 2.77
N ILE A 41 9.26 5.42 2.54
CA ILE A 41 8.54 6.11 3.62
C ILE A 41 7.45 5.23 4.21
N VAL A 42 6.73 4.46 3.40
CA VAL A 42 5.74 3.49 3.88
C VAL A 42 6.40 2.38 4.70
N ASN A 43 7.52 1.83 4.24
CA ASN A 43 8.24 0.78 4.97
C ASN A 43 8.73 1.26 6.35
N ASP A 44 9.34 2.44 6.42
CA ASP A 44 9.79 3.03 7.69
C ASP A 44 8.61 3.40 8.60
N ALA A 45 7.49 3.86 8.04
CA ALA A 45 6.25 4.05 8.79
C ALA A 45 5.75 2.74 9.41
N ILE A 46 5.68 1.65 8.64
CA ILE A 46 5.30 0.32 9.13
C ILE A 46 6.25 -0.13 10.25
N ALA A 47 7.56 -0.02 10.04
CA ALA A 47 8.58 -0.49 10.96
C ALA A 47 8.62 0.30 12.27
N SER A 48 8.32 1.61 12.22
CA SER A 48 8.30 2.47 13.41
C SER A 48 7.07 2.27 14.30
N SER A 49 6.00 1.66 13.79
CA SER A 49 4.81 1.38 14.57
C SER A 49 4.96 0.12 15.44
N LEU A 50 4.34 0.08 16.61
CA LEU A 50 4.24 -1.15 17.43
C LEU A 50 2.92 -1.91 17.20
N TYR A 51 1.98 -1.32 16.46
CA TYR A 51 0.66 -1.91 16.24
C TYR A 51 0.65 -2.92 15.10
N GLU A 52 -0.24 -3.92 15.15
CA GLU A 52 -0.37 -4.94 14.12
C GLU A 52 -1.20 -4.45 12.93
N GLN A 53 -2.26 -3.68 13.20
CA GLN A 53 -3.07 -3.06 12.15
C GLN A 53 -2.52 -1.67 11.85
N ILE A 54 -2.13 -1.44 10.61
CA ILE A 54 -1.59 -0.15 10.16
C ILE A 54 -2.54 0.42 9.13
N ILE A 55 -2.82 1.72 9.26
CA ILE A 55 -3.50 2.51 8.24
C ILE A 55 -2.52 3.59 7.80
N ILE A 56 -2.15 3.59 6.53
CA ILE A 56 -1.36 4.64 5.91
C ILE A 56 -2.31 5.66 5.31
N CYS A 57 -2.08 6.92 5.67
CA CYS A 57 -2.78 8.07 5.12
C CYS A 57 -1.74 8.97 4.46
N ASN A 58 -1.89 9.29 3.19
CA ASN A 58 -1.09 10.38 2.62
C ASN A 58 -1.71 11.73 3.01
N ASP A 59 -0.94 12.79 2.83
CA ASP A 59 -1.32 14.16 3.18
C ASP A 59 -2.45 14.77 2.32
N LYS A 60 -2.85 14.13 1.22
CA LYS A 60 -3.93 14.57 0.35
C LYS A 60 -5.28 13.92 0.69
N ALA A 61 -5.27 12.81 1.41
CA ALA A 61 -6.49 12.15 1.87
C ALA A 61 -7.22 12.99 2.93
N ARG A 62 -8.54 12.99 2.87
CA ARG A 62 -9.44 13.60 3.86
C ARG A 62 -10.38 12.52 4.39
N PRO A 63 -9.87 11.59 5.22
CA PRO A 63 -10.64 10.46 5.71
C PRO A 63 -11.71 10.89 6.72
N THR A 64 -12.64 10.00 7.00
CA THR A 64 -13.62 10.16 8.10
C THR A 64 -13.43 9.03 9.12
N HIS A 65 -14.01 9.19 10.32
CA HIS A 65 -14.02 8.11 11.32
C HIS A 65 -14.71 6.84 10.78
N ALA A 66 -15.79 7.01 10.02
CA ALA A 66 -16.50 5.89 9.38
C ALA A 66 -15.60 5.16 8.36
N ALA A 67 -14.73 5.88 7.64
CA ALA A 67 -13.76 5.27 6.73
C ALA A 67 -12.73 4.42 7.48
N VAL A 68 -12.23 4.90 8.63
CA VAL A 68 -11.33 4.14 9.51
C VAL A 68 -12.03 2.88 10.03
N GLU A 69 -13.26 3.02 10.55
CA GLU A 69 -14.05 1.89 11.06
C GLU A 69 -14.32 0.84 9.97
N LYS A 70 -14.59 1.27 8.74
CA LYS A 70 -14.76 0.38 7.59
C LYS A 70 -13.48 -0.41 7.32
N ILE A 71 -12.32 0.24 7.26
CA ILE A 71 -11.02 -0.44 7.10
C ILE A 71 -10.85 -1.50 8.19
N LEU A 72 -10.97 -1.11 9.47
CA LEU A 72 -10.76 -2.02 10.59
C LEU A 72 -11.73 -3.21 10.58
N THR A 73 -13.00 -2.97 10.24
CA THR A 73 -14.03 -4.01 10.12
C THR A 73 -13.68 -5.00 9.01
N MET A 74 -13.23 -4.52 7.87
CA MET A 74 -12.83 -5.37 6.74
C MET A 74 -11.54 -6.15 7.03
N LEU A 75 -10.55 -5.54 7.69
CA LEU A 75 -9.35 -6.26 8.13
C LEU A 75 -9.68 -7.36 9.15
N LYS A 76 -10.66 -7.13 10.03
CA LYS A 76 -11.17 -8.16 10.94
C LYS A 76 -11.87 -9.30 10.19
N ALA A 77 -12.56 -9.00 9.09
CA ALA A 77 -13.18 -9.98 8.21
C ALA A 77 -12.18 -10.76 7.32
N GLY A 78 -10.89 -10.44 7.38
CA GLY A 78 -9.83 -11.19 6.68
C GLY A 78 -9.41 -10.58 5.34
N TRP A 79 -9.84 -9.36 5.00
CA TRP A 79 -9.32 -8.67 3.82
C TRP A 79 -7.81 -8.46 3.95
N GLY A 80 -7.07 -8.70 2.86
CA GLY A 80 -5.62 -8.51 2.83
C GLY A 80 -5.24 -7.05 3.00
N MET A 81 -5.71 -6.22 2.07
CA MET A 81 -5.54 -4.78 2.08
C MET A 81 -6.86 -4.09 1.73
N VAL A 82 -7.10 -2.94 2.35
CA VAL A 82 -8.32 -2.13 2.14
C VAL A 82 -7.90 -0.70 1.88
N GLY A 83 -8.03 -0.25 0.63
CA GLY A 83 -7.76 1.10 0.17
C GLY A 83 -9.05 1.84 -0.15
N LEU A 84 -9.45 2.79 0.70
CA LEU A 84 -10.63 3.63 0.46
C LEU A 84 -10.30 4.89 -0.36
N TYR A 85 -9.03 5.08 -0.69
CA TYR A 85 -8.57 5.91 -1.79
C TYR A 85 -7.29 5.31 -2.38
N ARG A 86 -7.40 4.15 -3.03
CA ARG A 86 -6.24 3.42 -3.60
C ARG A 86 -5.10 3.29 -2.55
N PHE A 87 -3.88 3.71 -2.89
CA PHE A 87 -2.72 3.81 -1.98
C PHE A 87 -2.59 5.21 -1.30
N GLY A 88 -3.60 6.06 -1.43
CA GLY A 88 -3.67 7.35 -0.72
C GLY A 88 -4.25 7.26 0.69
N PHE A 89 -5.15 6.29 0.94
CA PHE A 89 -5.66 5.96 2.26
C PHE A 89 -6.01 4.48 2.33
N PHE A 90 -5.16 3.70 3.01
CA PHE A 90 -5.27 2.25 3.01
C PHE A 90 -4.80 1.61 4.31
N GLY A 91 -5.37 0.46 4.64
CA GLY A 91 -4.96 -0.32 5.81
C GLY A 91 -4.76 -1.81 5.53
N PHE A 92 -3.94 -2.43 6.38
CA PHE A 92 -3.58 -3.84 6.35
C PHE A 92 -3.09 -4.29 7.73
N LYS A 93 -2.99 -5.60 7.94
CA LYS A 93 -2.25 -6.18 9.07
C LYS A 93 -0.78 -6.34 8.67
N LYS A 94 0.17 -6.06 9.55
CA LYS A 94 1.61 -6.31 9.30
C LYS A 94 1.89 -7.74 8.88
N ASP A 95 1.04 -8.68 9.27
CA ASP A 95 1.12 -10.05 8.81
C ASP A 95 1.02 -10.22 7.28
N LEU A 96 0.36 -9.29 6.59
CA LEU A 96 0.39 -9.20 5.13
C LEU A 96 1.83 -8.96 4.66
N ILE A 97 2.51 -7.97 5.24
CA ILE A 97 3.89 -7.61 4.90
C ILE A 97 4.84 -8.76 5.19
N ARG A 98 4.63 -9.49 6.29
CA ARG A 98 5.40 -10.71 6.60
C ARG A 98 5.16 -11.82 5.56
N LYS A 99 3.99 -11.86 4.93
CA LYS A 99 3.61 -12.86 3.92
C LYS A 99 4.10 -12.54 2.51
N ILE A 100 3.96 -11.30 2.05
CA ILE A 100 4.25 -10.89 0.66
C ILE A 100 5.47 -9.95 0.51
N GLY A 101 6.10 -9.58 1.62
CA GLY A 101 7.19 -8.62 1.66
C GLY A 101 6.74 -7.17 1.79
N PHE A 102 7.71 -6.28 2.04
CA PHE A 102 7.54 -4.83 2.10
C PHE A 102 7.24 -4.22 0.73
N PHE A 103 6.96 -2.92 0.69
CA PHE A 103 6.95 -2.17 -0.57
C PHE A 103 8.35 -2.18 -1.17
N ASP A 104 8.48 -2.41 -2.48
CA ASP A 104 9.79 -2.48 -3.13
C ASP A 104 10.40 -1.08 -3.24
N GLU A 105 11.50 -0.85 -2.54
CA GLU A 105 12.22 0.43 -2.50
C GLU A 105 12.99 0.71 -3.79
N GLY A 106 13.02 -0.24 -4.74
CA GLY A 106 13.54 -0.04 -6.10
C GLY A 106 12.72 0.95 -6.95
N PHE A 107 11.49 1.25 -6.55
CA PHE A 107 10.64 2.27 -7.19
C PHE A 107 11.06 3.69 -6.77
N ILE A 108 12.29 4.06 -7.10
CA ILE A 108 12.93 5.34 -6.76
C ILE A 108 12.20 6.49 -7.46
N GLY A 109 11.89 7.54 -6.69
CA GLY A 109 11.16 8.70 -7.19
C GLY A 109 9.65 8.48 -7.28
N GLY A 110 9.13 7.29 -6.98
CA GLY A 110 7.70 6.92 -6.99
C GLY A 110 7.20 6.36 -8.33
N GLY A 111 5.91 6.00 -8.37
CA GLY A 111 5.25 5.37 -9.52
C GLY A 111 5.51 3.86 -9.64
N TYR A 112 4.51 3.12 -10.11
CA TYR A 112 4.52 1.66 -10.31
C TYR A 112 4.64 0.79 -9.04
N GLU A 113 4.95 1.35 -7.87
CA GLU A 113 5.03 0.59 -6.62
C GLU A 113 3.67 0.05 -6.16
N ASP A 114 2.61 0.78 -6.46
CA ASP A 114 1.23 0.36 -6.23
C ASP A 114 0.84 -0.80 -7.15
N ASN A 115 1.17 -0.72 -8.45
CA ASN A 115 0.97 -1.82 -9.40
C ASN A 115 1.71 -3.08 -8.95
N ASP A 116 2.98 -2.97 -8.58
CA ASP A 116 3.78 -4.08 -8.05
C ASP A 116 3.11 -4.72 -6.83
N PHE A 117 2.68 -3.92 -5.87
CA PHE A 117 2.05 -4.42 -4.66
C PHE A 117 0.75 -5.17 -4.96
N ILE A 118 -0.09 -4.66 -5.87
CA ILE A 118 -1.33 -5.33 -6.30
C ILE A 118 -1.00 -6.66 -7.00
N TRP A 119 0.04 -6.71 -7.84
CA TRP A 119 0.43 -7.93 -8.55
C TRP A 119 0.93 -9.00 -7.57
N ARG A 120 1.63 -8.58 -6.50
CA ARG A 120 2.03 -9.49 -5.40
C ARG A 120 0.85 -9.98 -4.57
N LEU A 121 -0.16 -9.15 -4.34
CA LEU A 121 -1.42 -9.59 -3.73
C LEU A 121 -2.09 -10.69 -4.58
N LYS A 122 -2.12 -10.52 -5.90
CA LYS A 122 -2.64 -11.52 -6.84
C LYS A 122 -1.80 -12.80 -6.82
N GLU A 123 -0.47 -12.69 -6.89
CA GLU A 123 0.46 -13.83 -6.84
C GLU A 123 0.26 -14.65 -5.55
N ALA A 124 0.08 -13.99 -4.41
CA ALA A 124 -0.15 -14.64 -3.13
C ALA A 124 -1.61 -15.10 -2.89
N ASN A 125 -2.51 -14.87 -3.86
CA ASN A 125 -3.96 -15.09 -3.77
C ASN A 125 -4.60 -14.40 -2.54
N ILE A 126 -4.35 -13.10 -2.37
CA ILE A 126 -4.82 -12.30 -1.24
C ILE A 126 -5.70 -11.15 -1.72
N SER A 127 -6.87 -10.95 -1.12
CA SER A 127 -7.81 -9.92 -1.55
C SER A 127 -7.31 -8.48 -1.35
N PHE A 128 -7.75 -7.61 -2.25
CA PHE A 128 -7.62 -6.17 -2.19
C PHE A 128 -9.00 -5.53 -2.36
N TYR A 129 -9.38 -4.63 -1.45
CA TYR A 129 -10.51 -3.74 -1.65
C TYR A 129 -9.98 -2.37 -2.11
N GLU A 130 -10.16 -2.06 -3.39
CA GLU A 130 -9.73 -0.81 -4.02
C GLU A 130 -10.94 0.06 -4.36
N SER A 131 -10.99 1.25 -3.77
CA SER A 131 -12.01 2.24 -4.09
C SER A 131 -11.49 3.68 -3.95
N GLU A 132 -12.36 4.65 -4.28
CA GLU A 132 -12.16 6.09 -4.13
C GLU A 132 -13.39 6.69 -3.42
N GLU A 133 -13.57 6.30 -2.16
CA GLU A 133 -14.78 6.59 -1.38
C GLU A 133 -14.63 7.77 -0.42
N ILE A 134 -13.40 8.25 -0.19
CA ILE A 134 -13.13 9.42 0.65
C ILE A 134 -12.76 10.63 -0.20
N ASP A 135 -12.92 11.81 0.39
CA ASP A 135 -12.44 13.06 -0.21
C ASP A 135 -10.91 13.05 -0.34
N TYR A 136 -10.44 13.64 -1.43
CA TYR A 136 -9.03 13.69 -1.74
C TYR A 136 -8.69 14.98 -2.46
N ILE A 137 -7.62 15.63 -2.00
CA ILE A 137 -7.15 16.87 -2.61
C ILE A 137 -6.40 16.54 -3.91
N TYR A 138 -6.91 17.05 -5.02
CA TYR A 138 -6.25 16.96 -6.32
C TYR A 138 -5.10 17.96 -6.42
N LEU A 139 -3.91 17.50 -6.04
CA LEU A 139 -2.65 18.21 -6.23
C LEU A 139 -1.64 17.32 -6.96
N PRO A 140 -0.71 17.92 -7.73
CA PRO A 140 0.43 17.21 -8.28
C PRO A 140 1.15 16.39 -7.20
N THR A 141 1.74 15.28 -7.65
CA THR A 141 2.62 14.49 -6.79
C THR A 141 3.82 15.34 -6.34
N SER A 142 4.24 15.17 -5.08
CA SER A 142 5.52 15.73 -4.62
C SER A 142 6.71 14.82 -4.96
N TRP A 143 6.43 13.64 -5.55
CA TRP A 143 7.41 12.70 -6.02
C TRP A 143 7.83 13.02 -7.46
N ASN A 144 9.13 12.98 -7.75
CA ASN A 144 9.70 13.42 -9.03
C ASN A 144 9.85 12.29 -10.07
N TYR A 145 8.98 11.26 -10.09
CA TYR A 145 9.17 10.11 -10.97
C TYR A 145 9.08 10.44 -12.47
N GLU A 146 8.35 11.47 -12.88
CA GLU A 146 8.32 11.90 -14.30
C GLU A 146 9.70 12.35 -14.81
N LYS A 147 10.61 12.70 -13.90
CA LYS A 147 11.96 13.14 -14.22
C LYS A 147 12.94 11.97 -14.42
N SER A 148 12.54 10.73 -14.12
CA SER A 148 13.40 9.56 -14.27
C SER A 148 12.64 8.29 -14.63
N ASN A 149 13.17 7.50 -15.56
CA ASN A 149 12.56 6.22 -15.93
C ASN A 149 12.85 5.06 -14.95
N PHE A 150 13.40 5.33 -13.75
CA PHE A 150 13.86 4.29 -12.82
C PHE A 150 12.74 3.33 -12.40
N SER A 151 11.66 3.85 -11.81
CA SER A 151 10.52 3.02 -11.36
C SER A 151 9.87 2.24 -12.50
N ARG A 152 9.70 2.88 -13.66
CA ARG A 152 9.14 2.23 -14.84
C ARG A 152 10.03 1.09 -15.34
N ASN A 153 11.33 1.35 -15.46
CA ASN A 153 12.29 0.33 -15.90
C ASN A 153 12.35 -0.83 -14.90
N HIS A 154 12.38 -0.52 -13.60
CA HIS A 154 12.33 -1.53 -12.54
C HIS A 154 11.06 -2.37 -12.60
N PHE A 155 9.89 -1.75 -12.85
CA PHE A 155 8.62 -2.47 -13.02
C PHE A 155 8.67 -3.49 -14.16
N PHE A 156 9.09 -3.05 -15.36
CA PHE A 156 9.13 -3.91 -16.55
C PHE A 156 10.30 -4.89 -16.56
N GLU A 157 11.34 -4.66 -15.74
CA GLU A 157 12.36 -5.66 -15.47
C GLU A 157 11.84 -6.73 -14.50
N LYS A 158 11.11 -6.31 -13.45
CA LYS A 158 10.54 -7.23 -12.45
C LYS A 158 9.38 -8.05 -12.98
N TRP A 159 8.57 -7.48 -13.87
CA TRP A 159 7.34 -8.11 -14.33
C TRP A 159 7.23 -8.13 -15.85
N LYS A 160 6.89 -9.29 -16.37
CA LYS A 160 6.64 -9.52 -17.79
C LYS A 160 5.17 -9.90 -18.00
N GLU A 161 4.46 -9.10 -18.79
CA GLU A 161 3.08 -9.40 -19.21
C GLU A 161 3.07 -9.93 -20.64
N GLU A 162 2.58 -11.15 -20.85
CA GLU A 162 2.46 -11.80 -22.15
C GLU A 162 1.05 -12.35 -22.33
N GLY A 163 0.22 -11.63 -23.08
CA GLY A 163 -1.18 -11.99 -23.30
C GLY A 163 -1.97 -11.95 -21.98
N HIS A 164 -2.30 -13.13 -21.45
CA HIS A 164 -3.08 -13.28 -20.21
C HIS A 164 -2.24 -13.76 -19.00
N VAL A 165 -0.92 -13.78 -19.16
CA VAL A 165 0.03 -14.27 -18.16
C VAL A 165 0.90 -13.11 -17.68
N ILE A 166 1.02 -12.98 -16.36
CA ILE A 166 1.98 -12.10 -15.70
C ILE A 166 3.02 -12.98 -15.04
N THR A 167 4.28 -12.83 -15.42
CA THR A 167 5.40 -13.59 -14.85
C THR A 167 6.33 -12.67 -14.07
N ARG A 168 6.58 -12.98 -12.80
CA ARG A 168 7.65 -12.31 -12.03
C ARG A 168 9.02 -12.81 -12.50
N GLN A 169 9.88 -11.87 -12.91
CA GLN A 169 11.23 -12.11 -13.42
C GLN A 169 12.32 -11.87 -12.37
N LEU A 170 12.05 -11.05 -11.35
CA LEU A 170 12.99 -10.75 -10.27
C LEU A 170 12.46 -11.23 -8.91
N PRO A 171 13.29 -11.81 -8.03
CA PRO A 171 12.86 -12.19 -6.69
C PRO A 171 12.53 -10.96 -5.83
N GLU A 172 11.63 -11.14 -4.85
CA GLU A 172 11.37 -10.07 -3.88
C GLU A 172 12.61 -9.71 -3.09
N LYS A 173 12.89 -8.41 -3.02
CA LYS A 173 13.93 -7.89 -2.13
C LYS A 173 13.50 -8.09 -0.67
N LYS A 174 14.39 -8.70 0.10
CA LYS A 174 14.20 -8.90 1.54
C LYS A 174 14.73 -7.68 2.28
N TYR A 175 13.81 -6.91 2.85
CA TYR A 175 14.14 -5.79 3.73
C TYR A 175 14.15 -6.25 5.18
N GLN A 176 15.20 -5.89 5.93
CA GLN A 176 15.37 -6.30 7.33
C GLN A 176 14.68 -5.31 8.29
N TYR A 177 13.41 -5.04 8.05
CA TYR A 177 12.57 -4.29 8.98
C TYR A 177 12.03 -5.24 10.04
N GLY A 178 12.45 -5.04 11.29
CA GLY A 178 12.09 -5.89 12.42
C GLY A 178 10.64 -5.74 12.86
N ILE A 179 9.67 -6.19 12.06
CA ILE A 179 8.23 -6.08 12.36
C ILE A 179 7.67 -7.29 13.13
N GLY A 180 8.52 -8.09 13.78
CA GLY A 180 8.12 -9.26 14.56
C GLY A 180 7.82 -10.51 13.72
N LEU A 181 7.36 -11.57 14.39
CA LEU A 181 7.15 -12.90 13.80
C LEU A 181 5.84 -13.00 13.00
N PHE A 182 5.84 -13.89 12.01
CA PHE A 182 4.64 -14.24 11.23
C PHE A 182 3.57 -14.88 12.11
N GLN A 183 2.35 -14.36 12.06
CA GLN A 183 1.20 -14.73 12.89
C GLN A 183 0.22 -15.65 12.15
N ASN A 184 0.45 -15.94 10.87
CA ASN A 184 -0.36 -16.84 10.05
C ASN A 184 -1.85 -16.45 9.96
N SER A 185 -2.09 -15.16 9.77
CA SER A 185 -3.42 -14.61 9.50
C SER A 185 -4.01 -15.23 8.24
N ARG A 186 -5.29 -15.61 8.34
CA ARG A 186 -6.06 -16.05 7.19
C ARG A 186 -6.56 -14.84 6.42
N PHE A 187 -6.13 -14.72 5.16
CA PHE A 187 -6.63 -13.71 4.24
C PHE A 187 -7.68 -14.32 3.29
N THR A 188 -8.67 -13.52 2.91
CA THR A 188 -9.60 -13.86 1.83
C THR A 188 -8.87 -13.86 0.47
N GLU A 189 -9.39 -14.63 -0.48
CA GLU A 189 -8.76 -14.88 -1.77
C GLU A 189 -8.87 -13.69 -2.74
N PHE A 190 -7.95 -13.59 -3.72
CA PHE A 190 -7.94 -12.47 -4.67
C PHE A 190 -9.18 -12.42 -5.58
N ASN A 191 -9.86 -13.55 -5.81
CA ASN A 191 -11.12 -13.56 -6.57
C ASN A 191 -12.22 -12.70 -5.90
N GLN A 192 -12.16 -12.50 -4.58
CA GLN A 192 -13.06 -11.65 -3.81
C GLN A 192 -12.71 -10.17 -3.87
N SER A 193 -11.55 -9.80 -4.46
CA SER A 193 -11.11 -8.41 -4.55
C SER A 193 -12.15 -7.50 -5.21
N ILE A 194 -12.27 -6.28 -4.70
CA ILE A 194 -12.94 -5.19 -5.40
C ILE A 194 -11.83 -4.34 -6.00
N LEU A 195 -11.84 -4.16 -7.32
CA LEU A 195 -10.80 -3.44 -8.05
C LEU A 195 -11.43 -2.30 -8.84
N LEU A 196 -10.71 -1.20 -8.98
CA LEU A 196 -11.13 -0.11 -9.87
C LEU A 196 -11.04 -0.56 -11.33
N PRO A 197 -11.78 0.09 -12.27
CA PRO A 197 -11.91 -0.39 -13.65
C PRO A 197 -10.59 -0.66 -14.36
N TYR A 198 -9.55 0.15 -14.11
CA TYR A 198 -8.24 0.00 -14.73
C TYR A 198 -7.44 -1.21 -14.21
N ASN A 199 -7.79 -1.76 -13.05
CA ASN A 199 -7.19 -2.98 -12.48
C ASN A 199 -8.08 -4.22 -12.66
N PHE A 200 -9.31 -4.08 -13.18
CA PHE A 200 -10.28 -5.19 -13.21
C PHE A 200 -9.75 -6.44 -13.94
N ARG A 201 -9.02 -6.22 -15.04
CA ARG A 201 -8.41 -7.30 -15.85
C ARG A 201 -7.50 -8.23 -15.05
N LEU A 202 -6.94 -7.76 -13.93
CA LEU A 202 -6.02 -8.54 -13.09
C LEU A 202 -6.70 -9.77 -12.46
N LYS A 203 -8.03 -9.76 -12.33
CA LYS A 203 -8.79 -10.93 -11.87
C LYS A 203 -8.61 -12.12 -12.79
N ASP A 204 -8.56 -11.87 -14.10
CA ASP A 204 -8.50 -12.90 -15.14
C ASP A 204 -7.06 -13.24 -15.55
N MET A 205 -6.07 -12.50 -15.05
CA MET A 205 -4.65 -12.79 -15.30
C MET A 205 -4.17 -14.01 -14.52
N ILE A 206 -3.34 -14.81 -15.17
CA ILE A 206 -2.62 -15.93 -14.57
C ILE A 206 -1.27 -15.42 -14.08
N MET A 207 -0.99 -15.61 -12.79
CA MET A 207 0.33 -15.32 -12.23
C MET A 207 1.24 -16.53 -12.40
N LYS A 208 2.47 -16.28 -12.85
CA LYS A 208 3.56 -17.25 -12.84
C LYS A 208 4.75 -16.69 -12.08
N THR A 209 5.47 -17.59 -11.43
CA THR A 209 6.73 -17.30 -10.78
C THR A 209 7.79 -18.15 -11.44
N ASP A 210 8.63 -17.53 -12.27
CA ASP A 210 9.79 -18.19 -12.87
C ASP A 210 11.02 -17.78 -12.04
N LEU A 211 11.17 -18.37 -10.84
CA LEU A 211 12.27 -18.12 -9.90
C LEU A 211 12.94 -19.41 -9.44
#